data_AF-A0A2V6IPF1-F1
#
_entry.id   AF-A0A2V6IPF1-F1
#
_cell.length_a   1.000
_cell.length_b   1.000
_cell.length_c   1.000
_cell.angle_alpha   90.00
_cell.angle_beta   90.00
_cell.angle_gamma   90.00
#
_symmetry.space_group_name_H-M   'P 1'
#
loop_
_entity.id
_entity.type
_entity.pdbx_description
1 polymer ?
#
loop_
_entity_poly.entity_id
_entity_poly.type
_entity_poly.pdbx_seq_one_letter_code
_entity_poly.pdbx_strand_id
1 'polypeptide(L)'
;MPENKPSAQPLPDPVLMITYSAVKGLAASVFLAIFAFTPHRLLAGDCNGLILEQIKQMPQGGRYSVSHFAKIRLQSSAHFESGKFFILPSGPSFCSGATYLVFIRTIEGLRARGELHLDYATLEKLIIRDQRDGEGIWGRWNANGPGTARLFHELQLGRNFDNFDQAKPGDFMKIFWSRQVGKNEHGHSTIFLGTENRPDGQYVRYWSSNIPAGYGEKSVPRSKIAYAIFSRLETPANLAQINNAPLVDTYLASLLRTRSSIAEAGTKCGL
;
A
#
# COMPACT_ATOMS: atom_id res chain seq x y z
N MET A 1 -10.72 110.08 -26.29
CA MET A 1 -9.59 110.57 -25.48
C MET A 1 -9.19 109.47 -24.51
N PRO A 2 -7.90 109.16 -24.35
CA PRO A 2 -7.00 108.56 -25.35
C PRO A 2 -6.30 107.27 -24.81
N GLU A 3 -5.98 106.28 -25.67
CA GLU A 3 -4.62 105.82 -26.10
C GLU A 3 -3.83 104.97 -25.07
N ASN A 4 -3.00 103.96 -25.38
CA ASN A 4 -2.51 103.30 -26.59
C ASN A 4 -1.91 101.90 -26.22
N LYS A 5 -1.83 101.00 -27.22
CA LYS A 5 -1.35 99.58 -27.31
C LYS A 5 0.21 99.46 -27.36
N PRO A 6 0.88 98.30 -27.70
CA PRO A 6 0.69 96.83 -27.49
C PRO A 6 2.02 95.99 -27.26
N SER A 7 1.92 94.63 -27.33
CA SER A 7 2.90 93.62 -27.87
C SER A 7 3.69 92.77 -26.84
N ALA A 8 4.00 91.47 -26.95
CA ALA A 8 3.62 90.27 -27.73
C ALA A 8 4.30 89.01 -27.08
N GLN A 9 3.85 87.77 -27.36
CA GLN A 9 4.49 86.48 -26.96
C GLN A 9 5.64 86.06 -27.92
N PRO A 10 6.49 85.04 -27.59
CA PRO A 10 6.19 83.61 -27.93
C PRO A 10 6.73 82.50 -26.96
N LEU A 11 6.22 81.26 -27.15
CA LEU A 11 6.55 79.91 -26.58
C LEU A 11 8.03 79.45 -26.83
N PRO A 12 8.59 78.28 -26.37
CA PRO A 12 8.00 77.01 -25.85
C PRO A 12 8.75 76.27 -24.67
N ASP A 13 8.22 75.10 -24.25
CA ASP A 13 8.90 73.96 -23.54
C ASP A 13 10.06 73.35 -24.39
N PRO A 14 10.73 72.19 -24.13
CA PRO A 14 10.91 71.29 -22.96
C PRO A 14 12.40 70.82 -22.74
N VAL A 15 12.85 70.39 -21.55
CA VAL A 15 14.03 69.48 -21.44
C VAL A 15 13.92 68.46 -20.30
N LEU A 16 14.01 67.21 -20.75
CA LEU A 16 14.30 65.91 -20.14
C LEU A 16 15.45 65.89 -19.10
N MET A 17 15.29 65.13 -18.00
CA MET A 17 16.21 64.07 -17.52
C MET A 17 16.48 64.04 -16.00
N ILE A 18 15.88 63.03 -15.36
CA ILE A 18 16.45 62.02 -14.44
C ILE A 18 17.40 62.49 -13.30
N THR A 19 17.01 62.27 -12.03
CA THR A 19 17.55 61.24 -11.10
C THR A 19 17.29 61.59 -9.62
N TYR A 20 17.31 60.54 -8.79
CA TYR A 20 17.31 60.51 -7.31
C TYR A 20 15.98 60.33 -6.54
N SER A 21 15.52 59.07 -6.54
CA SER A 21 15.50 58.15 -5.37
C SER A 21 14.42 58.26 -4.26
N ALA A 22 13.97 57.06 -3.86
CA ALA A 22 13.25 56.65 -2.64
C ALA A 22 11.75 57.02 -2.55
N VAL A 23 10.83 56.27 -3.16
CA VAL A 23 10.25 54.99 -2.68
C VAL A 23 9.67 55.03 -1.25
N LYS A 24 8.42 55.47 -1.15
CA LYS A 24 7.36 54.87 -0.31
C LYS A 24 6.08 55.01 -1.13
N GLY A 25 5.43 53.97 -1.64
CA GLY A 25 5.34 52.60 -1.17
C GLY A 25 3.87 52.21 -1.29
N LEU A 26 3.50 51.94 -2.54
CA LEU A 26 2.20 51.51 -3.06
C LEU A 26 1.44 50.57 -2.08
N ALA A 27 0.23 50.97 -1.67
CA ALA A 27 -0.73 50.05 -1.06
C ALA A 27 -1.27 49.13 -2.17
N ALA A 28 -0.54 48.05 -2.45
CA ALA A 28 -0.98 46.99 -3.33
C ALA A 28 -1.73 45.94 -2.51
N SER A 29 -2.99 45.71 -2.89
CA SER A 29 -3.82 44.62 -2.40
C SER A 29 -3.11 43.27 -2.57
N VAL A 30 -2.67 42.68 -1.46
CA VAL A 30 -2.26 41.28 -1.41
C VAL A 30 -3.44 40.50 -0.85
N PHE A 31 -4.27 39.93 -1.74
CA PHE A 31 -5.12 38.81 -1.38
C PHE A 31 -4.22 37.62 -1.08
N LEU A 32 -3.88 37.44 0.20
CA LEU A 32 -3.21 36.24 0.67
C LEU A 32 -4.27 35.12 0.68
N ALA A 33 -4.45 34.44 -0.45
CA ALA A 33 -5.11 33.15 -0.49
C ALA A 33 -4.19 32.16 0.24
N ILE A 34 -4.34 32.08 1.55
CA ILE A 34 -3.80 30.97 2.33
C ILE A 34 -4.59 29.74 1.88
N PHE A 35 -4.11 29.07 0.85
CA PHE A 35 -4.34 27.64 0.71
C PHE A 35 -3.69 27.02 1.94
N ALA A 36 -4.48 26.87 3.01
CA ALA A 36 -4.19 25.89 4.01
C ALA A 36 -4.11 24.56 3.24
N PHE A 37 -2.91 24.13 2.90
CA PHE A 37 -2.61 22.71 2.82
C PHE A 37 -2.82 22.18 4.24
N THR A 38 -4.08 22.03 4.65
CA THR A 38 -4.42 20.89 5.47
C THR A 38 -3.89 19.71 4.68
N PRO A 39 -2.89 18.96 5.18
CA PRO A 39 -2.66 17.67 4.58
C PRO A 39 -4.04 17.01 4.61
N HIS A 40 -4.56 16.65 3.44
CA HIS A 40 -5.51 15.58 3.37
C HIS A 40 -4.78 14.38 3.98
N ARG A 41 -4.80 14.28 5.31
CA ARG A 41 -5.24 13.04 5.92
C ARG A 41 -6.66 12.87 5.41
N LEU A 42 -6.78 12.48 4.13
CA LEU A 42 -7.86 11.60 3.72
C LEU A 42 -7.89 10.61 4.87
N LEU A 43 -8.94 10.68 5.68
CA LEU A 43 -9.22 9.68 6.70
C LEU A 43 -8.82 8.37 6.04
N ALA A 44 -7.78 7.71 6.55
CA ALA A 44 -7.39 6.41 6.04
C ALA A 44 -8.69 5.62 6.13
N GLY A 45 -9.38 5.46 4.99
CA GLY A 45 -10.63 4.73 4.94
C GLY A 45 -10.33 3.42 5.63
N ASP A 46 -11.20 2.96 6.53
CA ASP A 46 -10.92 1.81 7.39
C ASP A 46 -10.67 0.57 6.52
N CYS A 47 -9.44 0.44 6.04
CA CYS A 47 -9.03 -0.57 5.08
C CYS A 47 -9.15 -1.92 5.75
N ASN A 48 -8.89 -2.00 7.05
CA ASN A 48 -9.15 -3.17 7.88
C ASN A 48 -10.63 -3.56 7.83
N GLY A 49 -11.55 -2.62 8.03
CA GLY A 49 -12.99 -2.84 7.87
C GLY A 49 -13.34 -3.40 6.49
N LEU A 50 -12.84 -2.78 5.42
CA LEU A 50 -13.08 -3.25 4.05
C LEU A 50 -12.45 -4.63 3.78
N ILE A 51 -11.25 -4.90 4.30
CA ILE A 51 -10.59 -6.21 4.21
C ILE A 51 -11.47 -7.28 4.86
N LEU A 52 -12.06 -7.00 6.02
CA LEU A 52 -12.98 -7.92 6.70
C LEU A 52 -14.27 -8.13 5.92
N GLU A 53 -14.79 -7.09 5.25
CA GLU A 53 -15.92 -7.24 4.31
C GLU A 53 -15.55 -8.15 3.14
N GLN A 54 -14.35 -8.00 2.57
CA GLN A 54 -13.89 -8.86 1.48
C GLN A 54 -13.70 -10.31 1.92
N ILE A 55 -13.20 -10.56 3.13
CA ILE A 55 -13.09 -11.91 3.70
C ILE A 55 -14.46 -12.60 3.73
N LYS A 56 -15.52 -11.89 4.14
CA LYS A 56 -16.89 -12.45 4.20
C LYS A 56 -17.42 -12.87 2.82
N GLN A 57 -16.89 -12.29 1.74
CA GLN A 57 -17.25 -12.61 0.37
C GLN A 57 -16.35 -13.68 -0.27
N MET A 58 -15.28 -14.10 0.42
CA MET A 58 -14.43 -15.19 -0.06
C MET A 58 -15.13 -16.55 0.15
N PRO A 59 -14.95 -17.51 -0.76
CA PRO A 59 -15.47 -18.85 -0.56
C PRO A 59 -14.81 -19.54 0.64
N GLN A 60 -15.50 -20.52 1.20
CA GLN A 60 -14.96 -21.38 2.26
C GLN A 60 -14.49 -22.72 1.67
N GLY A 61 -13.43 -23.29 2.22
CA GLY A 61 -12.88 -24.56 1.80
C GLY A 61 -11.98 -24.47 0.56
N GLY A 62 -12.02 -25.48 -0.32
CA GLY A 62 -11.26 -25.50 -1.57
C GLY A 62 -9.93 -26.26 -1.54
N ARG A 63 -9.49 -26.77 -0.37
CA ARG A 63 -8.21 -27.46 -0.13
C ARG A 63 -6.98 -26.53 -0.20
N TYR A 64 -5.87 -26.99 0.38
CA TYR A 64 -4.57 -26.31 0.31
C TYR A 64 -3.64 -26.98 -0.70
N SER A 65 -2.94 -26.19 -1.53
CA SER A 65 -1.87 -26.69 -2.40
C SER A 65 -0.91 -25.59 -2.81
N VAL A 66 0.40 -25.89 -2.80
CA VAL A 66 1.50 -25.06 -3.34
C VAL A 66 1.98 -25.56 -4.71
N SER A 67 1.22 -26.44 -5.35
CA SER A 67 1.59 -27.04 -6.64
C SER A 67 1.56 -26.03 -7.78
N HIS A 68 2.25 -26.33 -8.88
CA HIS A 68 2.16 -25.58 -10.12
C HIS A 68 0.70 -25.44 -10.61
N PHE A 69 -0.12 -26.47 -10.43
CA PHE A 69 -1.55 -26.43 -10.75
C PHE A 69 -2.33 -25.42 -9.90
N ALA A 70 -2.01 -25.30 -8.61
CA ALA A 70 -2.59 -24.27 -7.75
C ALA A 70 -2.17 -22.85 -8.17
N LYS A 71 -0.93 -22.69 -8.65
CA LYS A 71 -0.44 -21.42 -9.22
C LYS A 71 -1.23 -21.04 -10.49
N ILE A 72 -1.43 -21.97 -11.42
CA ILE A 72 -2.25 -21.76 -12.62
C ILE A 72 -3.67 -21.35 -12.23
N ARG A 73 -4.30 -22.06 -11.29
CA ARG A 73 -5.65 -21.72 -10.81
C ARG A 73 -5.72 -20.35 -10.17
N LEU A 74 -4.70 -19.94 -9.42
CA LEU A 74 -4.65 -18.60 -8.83
C LEU A 74 -4.57 -17.53 -9.91
N GLN A 75 -3.73 -17.72 -10.93
CA GLN A 75 -3.64 -16.81 -12.08
C GLN A 75 -4.99 -16.70 -12.82
N SER A 76 -5.71 -17.82 -12.96
CA SER A 76 -7.07 -17.82 -13.52
C SER A 76 -8.17 -17.41 -12.52
N SER A 77 -7.84 -17.12 -11.26
CA SER A 77 -8.83 -16.71 -10.25
C SER A 77 -8.99 -15.20 -10.19
N ALA A 78 -8.08 -14.44 -10.80
CA ALA A 78 -8.12 -12.98 -10.87
C ALA A 78 -7.87 -12.55 -12.32
N HIS A 79 -8.95 -12.21 -13.02
CA HIS A 79 -8.89 -11.67 -14.38
C HIS A 79 -9.00 -10.15 -14.34
N PHE A 80 -8.26 -9.46 -15.20
CA PHE A 80 -8.35 -8.02 -15.38
C PHE A 80 -8.89 -7.74 -16.78
N GLU A 81 -10.07 -7.15 -16.85
CA GLU A 81 -10.74 -6.85 -18.11
C GLU A 81 -11.36 -5.45 -18.02
N SER A 82 -11.15 -4.64 -19.06
CA SER A 82 -11.69 -3.29 -19.16
C SER A 82 -11.45 -2.40 -17.93
N GLY A 83 -10.29 -2.54 -17.28
CA GLY A 83 -9.91 -1.72 -16.12
C GLY A 83 -10.44 -2.21 -14.77
N LYS A 84 -11.09 -3.38 -14.70
CA LYS A 84 -11.69 -3.97 -13.49
C LYS A 84 -11.14 -5.37 -13.21
N PHE A 85 -10.99 -5.72 -11.94
CA PHE A 85 -10.67 -7.11 -11.56
C PHE A 85 -11.93 -7.93 -11.31
N PHE A 86 -11.97 -9.11 -11.93
CA PHE A 86 -12.95 -10.15 -11.68
C PHE A 86 -12.27 -11.27 -10.91
N ILE A 87 -12.68 -11.45 -9.65
CA ILE A 87 -12.07 -12.41 -8.74
C ILE A 87 -13.05 -13.55 -8.48
N LEU A 88 -12.73 -14.73 -9.02
CA LEU A 88 -13.48 -15.98 -8.91
C LEU A 88 -12.58 -17.06 -8.32
N PRO A 89 -12.40 -17.10 -6.98
CA PRO A 89 -11.51 -18.06 -6.36
C PRO A 89 -12.06 -19.48 -6.53
N SER A 90 -11.31 -20.38 -7.17
CA SER A 90 -11.76 -21.76 -7.37
C SER A 90 -10.64 -22.80 -7.23
N GLY A 91 -10.90 -23.86 -6.47
CA GLY A 91 -9.97 -24.97 -6.26
C GLY A 91 -8.88 -24.70 -5.21
N PRO A 92 -7.83 -25.55 -5.17
CA PRO A 92 -6.83 -25.47 -4.13
C PRO A 92 -5.94 -24.23 -4.28
N SER A 93 -5.65 -23.60 -3.16
CA SER A 93 -4.83 -22.38 -3.09
C SER A 93 -3.80 -22.47 -1.95
N PHE A 94 -2.85 -21.56 -1.94
CA PHE A 94 -1.86 -21.41 -0.87
C PHE A 94 -2.03 -20.07 -0.16
N CYS A 95 -1.35 -19.89 0.96
CA CYS A 95 -1.66 -18.85 1.94
C CYS A 95 -1.45 -17.41 1.40
N SER A 96 -0.34 -17.13 0.72
CA SER A 96 -0.08 -15.82 0.10
C SER A 96 -1.04 -15.51 -1.06
N GLY A 97 -1.47 -16.53 -1.81
CA GLY A 97 -2.49 -16.37 -2.84
C GLY A 97 -3.84 -15.95 -2.26
N ALA A 98 -4.27 -16.58 -1.16
CA ALA A 98 -5.50 -16.24 -0.45
C ALA A 98 -5.51 -14.77 0.00
N THR A 99 -4.45 -14.33 0.67
CA THR A 99 -4.34 -12.98 1.20
C THR A 99 -4.21 -11.93 0.09
N TYR A 100 -3.55 -12.27 -1.02
CA TYR A 100 -3.43 -11.37 -2.16
C TYR A 100 -4.75 -11.17 -2.91
N LEU A 101 -5.58 -12.22 -3.03
CA LEU A 101 -6.93 -12.06 -3.61
C LEU A 101 -7.77 -11.10 -2.77
N VAL A 102 -7.72 -11.20 -1.44
CA VAL A 102 -8.40 -10.25 -0.54
C VAL A 102 -7.83 -8.83 -0.71
N PHE A 103 -6.52 -8.70 -0.87
CA PHE A 103 -5.88 -7.41 -1.15
C PHE A 103 -6.39 -6.78 -2.46
N ILE A 104 -6.38 -7.51 -3.59
CA ILE A 104 -6.90 -6.97 -4.87
C ILE A 104 -8.39 -6.62 -4.75
N ARG A 105 -9.20 -7.48 -4.10
CA ARG A 105 -10.62 -7.16 -3.86
C ARG A 105 -10.80 -5.88 -3.04
N THR A 106 -9.92 -5.63 -2.08
CA THR A 106 -9.91 -4.40 -1.27
C THR A 106 -9.59 -3.19 -2.14
N ILE A 107 -8.57 -3.28 -2.99
CA ILE A 107 -8.21 -2.23 -3.95
C ILE A 107 -9.38 -1.92 -4.89
N GLU A 108 -10.04 -2.95 -5.45
CA GLU A 108 -11.23 -2.74 -6.27
C GLU A 108 -12.41 -2.17 -5.50
N GLY A 109 -12.61 -2.58 -4.24
CA GLY A 109 -13.64 -2.02 -3.36
C GLY A 109 -13.45 -0.53 -3.14
N LEU A 110 -12.22 -0.08 -2.88
CA LEU A 110 -11.88 1.35 -2.76
C LEU A 110 -12.11 2.09 -4.07
N ARG A 111 -11.72 1.52 -5.21
CA ARG A 111 -11.95 2.11 -6.54
C ARG A 111 -13.44 2.24 -6.86
N ALA A 112 -14.24 1.22 -6.54
CA ALA A 112 -15.69 1.23 -6.74
C ALA A 112 -16.40 2.28 -5.88
N ARG A 113 -15.84 2.62 -4.71
CA ARG A 113 -16.31 3.71 -3.83
C ARG A 113 -15.81 5.10 -4.25
N GLY A 114 -14.93 5.19 -5.25
CA GLY A 114 -14.28 6.45 -5.64
C GLY A 114 -13.18 6.92 -4.67
N GLU A 115 -12.77 6.08 -3.72
CA GLU A 115 -11.78 6.40 -2.68
C GLU A 115 -10.34 6.16 -3.15
N LEU A 116 -10.16 5.45 -4.26
CA LEU A 116 -8.86 5.14 -4.85
C LEU A 116 -8.90 5.29 -6.37
N HIS A 117 -7.90 5.98 -6.90
CA HIS A 117 -7.68 6.13 -8.33
C HIS A 117 -6.27 5.64 -8.66
N LEU A 118 -6.18 4.66 -9.56
CA LEU A 118 -4.93 4.14 -10.10
C LEU A 118 -5.03 4.14 -11.62
N ASP A 119 -3.94 4.49 -12.30
CA ASP A 119 -3.88 4.41 -13.75
C ASP A 119 -3.86 2.97 -14.25
N TYR A 120 -4.15 2.78 -15.55
CA TYR A 120 -4.21 1.46 -16.16
C TYR A 120 -2.89 0.69 -16.02
N ALA A 121 -1.75 1.39 -16.16
CA ALA A 121 -0.42 0.78 -16.07
C ALA A 121 -0.14 0.22 -14.66
N THR A 122 -0.57 0.92 -13.61
CA THR A 122 -0.45 0.46 -12.22
C THR A 122 -1.38 -0.72 -11.95
N LEU A 123 -2.61 -0.67 -12.48
CA LEU A 123 -3.57 -1.76 -12.34
C LEU A 123 -3.07 -3.03 -13.03
N GLU A 124 -2.51 -2.92 -14.22
CA GLU A 124 -1.96 -4.08 -14.92
C GLU A 124 -0.86 -4.80 -14.12
N LYS A 125 -0.10 -4.07 -13.29
CA LYS A 125 0.94 -4.63 -12.42
C LYS A 125 0.41 -5.39 -11.20
N LEU A 126 -0.87 -5.24 -10.85
CA LEU A 126 -1.52 -6.03 -9.80
C LEU A 126 -1.89 -7.45 -10.27
N ILE A 127 -1.93 -7.69 -11.58
CA ILE A 127 -2.27 -9.00 -12.15
C ILE A 127 -1.26 -10.06 -11.70
N ILE A 128 -1.77 -11.20 -11.25
CA ILE A 128 -0.97 -12.38 -10.90
C ILE A 128 -0.48 -13.01 -12.18
N ARG A 129 0.83 -12.98 -12.40
CA ARG A 129 1.51 -13.64 -13.54
C ARG A 129 2.49 -14.68 -13.00
N ASP A 130 3.46 -15.10 -13.82
CA ASP A 130 4.51 -16.02 -13.42
C ASP A 130 5.71 -15.32 -12.76
N GLN A 131 5.48 -14.21 -12.06
CA GLN A 131 6.54 -13.43 -11.40
C GLN A 131 7.27 -14.29 -10.36
N ARG A 132 8.59 -14.11 -10.29
CA ARG A 132 9.47 -14.73 -9.27
C ARG A 132 9.50 -13.89 -8.00
N ASP A 133 10.03 -14.46 -6.93
CA ASP A 133 10.22 -13.74 -5.65
C ASP A 133 10.94 -12.41 -5.88
N GLY A 134 10.34 -11.33 -5.39
CA GLY A 134 10.85 -9.95 -5.55
C GLY A 134 10.48 -9.24 -6.85
N GLU A 135 9.84 -9.89 -7.82
CA GLU A 135 9.42 -9.27 -9.09
C GLU A 135 8.00 -8.68 -9.03
N GLY A 136 7.82 -7.41 -9.40
CA GLY A 136 6.51 -6.76 -9.40
C GLY A 136 5.80 -6.81 -8.03
N ILE A 137 4.46 -6.62 -8.03
CA ILE A 137 3.67 -6.61 -6.79
C ILE A 137 3.46 -8.03 -6.28
N TRP A 138 2.96 -8.92 -7.14
CA TRP A 138 2.69 -10.31 -6.77
C TRP A 138 3.95 -11.06 -6.34
N GLY A 139 5.07 -10.92 -7.06
CA GLY A 139 6.32 -11.59 -6.70
C GLY A 139 6.91 -11.08 -5.38
N ARG A 140 6.68 -9.82 -5.01
CA ARG A 140 6.99 -9.32 -3.66
C ARG A 140 6.07 -9.90 -2.60
N TRP A 141 4.76 -9.89 -2.85
CA TRP A 141 3.75 -10.41 -1.93
C TRP A 141 3.96 -11.90 -1.64
N ASN A 142 4.25 -12.69 -2.67
CA ASN A 142 4.38 -14.13 -2.62
C ASN A 142 5.75 -14.62 -2.13
N ALA A 143 6.75 -13.73 -2.08
CA ALA A 143 8.12 -14.13 -1.79
C ALA A 143 8.26 -14.86 -0.44
N ASN A 144 9.25 -15.75 -0.38
CA ASN A 144 9.74 -16.26 0.90
C ASN A 144 10.17 -15.10 1.83
N GLY A 145 10.10 -15.34 3.13
CA GLY A 145 10.38 -14.35 4.16
C GLY A 145 9.26 -13.33 4.34
N PRO A 146 9.59 -12.04 4.53
CA PRO A 146 8.63 -11.01 4.90
C PRO A 146 8.03 -10.27 3.68
N GLY A 147 7.71 -10.99 2.59
CA GLY A 147 7.33 -10.41 1.30
C GLY A 147 6.29 -9.28 1.35
N THR A 148 5.14 -9.53 2.00
CA THR A 148 4.08 -8.51 2.20
C THR A 148 4.60 -7.27 2.93
N ALA A 149 5.31 -7.45 4.05
CA ALA A 149 5.84 -6.33 4.81
C ALA A 149 6.89 -5.54 4.02
N ARG A 150 7.74 -6.23 3.25
CA ARG A 150 8.73 -5.58 2.39
C ARG A 150 8.07 -4.74 1.30
N LEU A 151 7.01 -5.25 0.65
CA LEU A 151 6.20 -4.49 -0.30
C LEU A 151 5.59 -3.24 0.34
N PHE A 152 4.99 -3.38 1.54
CA PHE A 152 4.38 -2.27 2.26
C PHE A 152 5.38 -1.17 2.60
N HIS A 153 6.58 -1.57 3.00
CA HIS A 153 7.64 -0.63 3.31
C HIS A 153 8.19 0.06 2.06
N GLU A 154 8.50 -0.70 1.01
CA GLU A 154 9.08 -0.16 -0.23
C GLU A 154 8.15 0.82 -0.93
N LEU A 155 6.85 0.49 -0.99
CA LEU A 155 5.85 1.33 -1.64
C LEU A 155 5.11 2.24 -0.65
N GLN A 156 5.49 2.28 0.62
CA GLN A 156 4.83 3.09 1.64
C GLN A 156 3.30 2.89 1.71
N LEU A 157 2.83 1.64 1.60
CA LEU A 157 1.39 1.31 1.62
C LEU A 157 0.78 1.45 3.02
N GLY A 158 1.62 1.49 4.05
CA GLY A 158 1.26 1.66 5.45
C GLY A 158 2.34 1.08 6.35
N ARG A 159 2.10 1.11 7.66
CA ARG A 159 3.10 0.67 8.64
C ARG A 159 3.19 -0.84 8.80
N ASN A 160 4.40 -1.30 9.06
CA ASN A 160 4.68 -2.64 9.59
C ASN A 160 4.96 -2.57 11.09
N PHE A 161 4.64 -3.63 11.82
CA PHE A 161 4.94 -3.76 13.25
C PHE A 161 4.93 -5.25 13.65
N ASP A 162 5.47 -5.59 14.82
CA ASP A 162 5.59 -6.97 15.31
C ASP A 162 4.91 -7.22 16.67
N ASN A 163 4.31 -6.17 17.25
CA ASN A 163 3.59 -6.26 18.51
C ASN A 163 2.09 -6.60 18.28
N PHE A 164 1.66 -7.73 18.84
CA PHE A 164 0.26 -8.19 18.82
C PHE A 164 -0.72 -7.19 19.48
N ASP A 165 -0.28 -6.43 20.49
CA ASP A 165 -1.14 -5.45 21.17
C ASP A 165 -1.51 -4.27 20.25
N GLN A 166 -0.76 -4.06 19.17
CA GLN A 166 -1.05 -3.04 18.17
C GLN A 166 -1.89 -3.57 17.01
N ALA A 167 -2.05 -4.90 16.91
CA ALA A 167 -2.73 -5.56 15.81
C ALA A 167 -4.25 -5.37 15.91
N LYS A 168 -4.89 -5.23 14.75
CA LYS A 168 -6.33 -5.08 14.60
C LYS A 168 -6.83 -6.10 13.57
N PRO A 169 -8.05 -6.63 13.75
CA PRO A 169 -8.69 -7.45 12.73
C PRO A 169 -8.59 -6.77 11.35
N GLY A 170 -8.18 -7.51 10.32
CA GLY A 170 -7.94 -6.98 8.98
C GLY A 170 -6.46 -6.66 8.65
N ASP A 171 -5.56 -6.64 9.64
CA ASP A 171 -4.13 -6.51 9.35
C ASP A 171 -3.62 -7.75 8.62
N PHE A 172 -2.82 -7.57 7.57
CA PHE A 172 -2.09 -8.68 6.97
C PHE A 172 -1.00 -9.13 7.96
N MET A 173 -0.82 -10.43 8.12
CA MET A 173 0.11 -11.00 9.09
C MET A 173 0.88 -12.16 8.47
N LYS A 174 2.21 -12.08 8.53
CA LYS A 174 3.11 -13.21 8.28
C LYS A 174 3.45 -13.86 9.62
N ILE A 175 3.05 -15.12 9.79
CA ILE A 175 3.46 -15.97 10.91
C ILE A 175 4.76 -16.66 10.56
N PHE A 176 5.73 -16.62 11.47
CA PHE A 176 6.93 -17.43 11.43
C PHE A 176 6.86 -18.50 12.53
N TRP A 177 6.91 -19.78 12.15
CA TRP A 177 6.86 -20.90 13.10
C TRP A 177 8.22 -21.17 13.77
N SER A 178 9.29 -20.62 13.21
CA SER A 178 10.63 -20.56 13.80
C SER A 178 11.25 -19.19 13.55
N ARG A 179 12.40 -18.89 14.15
CA ARG A 179 13.12 -17.62 13.88
C ARG A 179 13.96 -17.63 12.60
N GLN A 180 13.80 -18.65 11.75
CA GLN A 180 14.52 -18.74 10.47
C GLN A 180 13.77 -17.95 9.39
N VAL A 181 14.51 -17.17 8.59
CA VAL A 181 13.98 -16.43 7.44
C VAL A 181 14.71 -16.88 6.16
N GLY A 182 13.97 -17.05 5.06
CA GLY A 182 14.52 -17.46 3.76
C GLY A 182 14.56 -18.96 3.55
N LYS A 183 15.71 -19.52 3.15
CA LYS A 183 15.84 -20.88 2.58
C LYS A 183 15.20 -22.00 3.41
N ASN A 184 15.21 -21.86 4.73
CA ASN A 184 14.68 -22.86 5.66
C ASN A 184 13.44 -22.37 6.42
N GLU A 185 12.84 -21.26 5.98
CA GLU A 185 11.65 -20.72 6.59
C GLU A 185 10.43 -21.57 6.23
N HIS A 186 9.63 -21.84 7.24
CA HIS A 186 8.25 -22.26 7.07
C HIS A 186 7.38 -21.24 7.81
N GLY A 187 6.64 -20.45 7.05
CA GLY A 187 5.73 -19.45 7.59
C GLY A 187 4.37 -19.50 6.91
N HIS A 188 3.48 -18.61 7.34
CA HIS A 188 2.10 -18.59 6.89
C HIS A 188 1.65 -17.15 6.66
N SER A 189 1.19 -16.83 5.45
CA SER A 189 0.59 -15.54 5.13
C SER A 189 -0.90 -15.58 5.49
N THR A 190 -1.36 -14.63 6.29
CA THR A 190 -2.68 -14.63 6.89
C THR A 190 -3.24 -13.22 6.99
N ILE A 191 -4.52 -13.10 7.34
CA ILE A 191 -5.14 -11.86 7.79
C ILE A 191 -5.55 -12.06 9.24
N PHE A 192 -5.06 -11.21 10.14
CA PHE A 192 -5.33 -11.31 11.57
C PHE A 192 -6.81 -11.00 11.86
N LEU A 193 -7.43 -11.77 12.75
CA LEU A 193 -8.83 -11.62 13.15
C LEU A 193 -9.00 -11.28 14.64
N GLY A 194 -7.93 -11.33 15.42
CA GLY A 194 -7.94 -11.08 16.86
C GLY A 194 -7.23 -12.16 17.67
N THR A 195 -7.17 -11.93 18.98
CA THR A 195 -6.77 -12.93 19.96
C THR A 195 -7.97 -13.40 20.76
N GLU A 196 -7.89 -14.61 21.30
CA GLU A 196 -8.89 -15.15 22.22
C GLU A 196 -8.17 -15.84 23.38
N ASN A 197 -8.69 -15.68 24.59
CA ASN A 197 -8.19 -16.39 25.76
C ASN A 197 -9.00 -17.67 25.94
N ARG A 198 -8.31 -18.81 25.99
CA ARG A 198 -8.87 -20.12 26.29
C ARG A 198 -8.27 -20.62 27.61
N PRO A 199 -8.86 -21.62 28.27
CA PRO A 199 -8.33 -22.16 29.53
C PRO A 199 -6.87 -22.63 29.45
N ASP A 200 -6.41 -23.04 28.27
CA ASP A 200 -5.05 -23.52 27.99
C ASP A 200 -4.11 -22.43 27.43
N GLY A 201 -4.56 -21.18 27.36
CA GLY A 201 -3.73 -20.02 27.02
C GLY A 201 -4.35 -19.10 25.98
N GLN A 202 -3.56 -18.11 25.55
CA GLN A 202 -3.97 -17.18 24.49
C GLN A 202 -3.79 -17.81 23.11
N TYR A 203 -4.76 -17.60 22.24
CA TYR A 203 -4.79 -18.05 20.87
C TYR A 203 -4.88 -16.86 19.90
N VAL A 204 -4.32 -17.05 18.71
CA VAL A 204 -4.34 -16.09 17.61
C VAL A 204 -5.28 -16.62 16.53
N ARG A 205 -6.33 -15.86 16.24
CA ARG A 205 -7.28 -16.13 15.16
C ARG A 205 -6.87 -15.40 13.90
N TYR A 206 -6.99 -16.09 12.76
CA TYR A 206 -6.65 -15.52 11.46
C TYR A 206 -7.45 -16.18 10.34
N TRP A 207 -7.57 -15.49 9.20
CA TRP A 207 -8.10 -16.03 7.95
C TRP A 207 -6.96 -16.29 6.96
N SER A 208 -7.01 -17.40 6.23
CA SER A 208 -6.06 -17.75 5.15
C SER A 208 -6.55 -18.95 4.33
N SER A 209 -5.77 -19.41 3.36
CA SER A 209 -5.86 -20.80 2.86
C SER A 209 -5.08 -21.73 3.80
N ASN A 210 -5.77 -22.61 4.50
CA ASN A 210 -5.25 -23.45 5.58
C ASN A 210 -5.14 -24.91 5.17
N ILE A 211 -4.09 -25.59 5.63
CA ILE A 211 -4.02 -27.04 5.54
C ILE A 211 -5.01 -27.68 6.54
N PRO A 212 -5.80 -28.69 6.13
CA PRO A 212 -6.01 -29.19 4.75
C PRO A 212 -7.22 -28.52 4.03
N ALA A 213 -7.98 -27.69 4.74
CA ALA A 213 -9.33 -27.28 4.34
C ALA A 213 -9.39 -26.26 3.19
N GLY A 214 -8.34 -25.46 2.95
CA GLY A 214 -8.37 -24.31 2.05
C GLY A 214 -8.81 -23.04 2.79
N TYR A 215 -9.53 -22.15 2.11
CA TYR A 215 -9.93 -20.84 2.64
C TYR A 215 -10.79 -20.96 3.90
N GLY A 216 -10.45 -20.17 4.91
CA GLY A 216 -11.27 -20.06 6.12
C GLY A 216 -10.49 -19.52 7.31
N GLU A 217 -11.22 -19.45 8.42
CA GLU A 217 -10.64 -19.08 9.71
C GLU A 217 -9.91 -20.26 10.35
N LYS A 218 -8.84 -19.94 11.08
CA LYS A 218 -8.12 -20.88 11.93
C LYS A 218 -7.63 -20.16 13.18
N SER A 219 -7.44 -20.91 14.25
CA SER A 219 -6.89 -20.42 15.51
C SER A 219 -5.72 -21.31 15.94
N VAL A 220 -4.64 -20.70 16.44
CA VAL A 220 -3.45 -21.40 16.94
C VAL A 220 -3.00 -20.82 18.28
N PRO A 221 -2.41 -21.62 19.19
CA PRO A 221 -1.84 -21.08 20.43
C PRO A 221 -0.79 -20.01 20.12
N ARG A 222 -0.85 -18.87 20.82
CA ARG A 222 0.12 -17.77 20.68
C ARG A 222 1.56 -18.24 20.93
N SER A 223 1.73 -19.23 21.80
CA SER A 223 3.01 -19.86 22.13
C SER A 223 3.64 -20.65 20.98
N LYS A 224 2.87 -21.05 19.95
CA LYS A 224 3.43 -21.70 18.74
C LYS A 224 3.99 -20.72 17.72
N ILE A 225 3.67 -19.43 17.85
CA ILE A 225 4.15 -18.39 16.94
C ILE A 225 5.48 -17.86 17.46
N ALA A 226 6.57 -18.22 16.77
CA ALA A 226 7.92 -17.78 17.15
C ALA A 226 8.12 -16.28 16.91
N TYR A 227 7.54 -15.77 15.82
CA TYR A 227 7.51 -14.34 15.48
C TYR A 227 6.38 -14.04 14.50
N ALA A 228 5.92 -12.79 14.47
CA ALA A 228 4.93 -12.34 13.49
C ALA A 228 5.28 -10.92 13.02
N ILE A 229 5.04 -10.65 11.74
CA ILE A 229 5.09 -9.28 11.19
C ILE A 229 3.69 -8.97 10.68
N PHE A 230 3.17 -7.83 11.12
CA PHE A 230 1.91 -7.25 10.69
C PHE A 230 2.16 -6.14 9.68
N SER A 231 1.24 -5.99 8.74
CA SER A 231 1.23 -4.94 7.72
C SER A 231 -0.17 -4.35 7.65
N ARG A 232 -0.32 -3.09 8.08
CA ARG A 232 -1.60 -2.38 8.03
C ARG A 232 -1.67 -1.53 6.78
N LEU A 233 -2.73 -1.71 5.99
CA LEU A 233 -2.94 -0.91 4.78
C LEU A 233 -3.51 0.45 5.19
N GLU A 234 -2.80 1.52 4.87
CA GLU A 234 -3.15 2.89 5.29
C GLU A 234 -3.19 3.85 4.09
N THR A 235 -2.28 3.66 3.13
CA THR A 235 -2.12 4.55 1.96
C THR A 235 -2.10 3.76 0.65
N PRO A 236 -3.22 3.14 0.24
CA PRO A 236 -3.28 2.30 -0.96
C PRO A 236 -2.97 3.04 -2.27
N ALA A 237 -3.14 4.38 -2.31
CA ALA A 237 -2.77 5.21 -3.45
C ALA A 237 -1.28 5.12 -3.80
N ASN A 238 -0.42 4.80 -2.83
CA ASN A 238 1.00 4.64 -3.06
C ASN A 238 1.36 3.39 -3.88
N LEU A 239 0.39 2.54 -4.24
CA LEU A 239 0.62 1.49 -5.24
C LEU A 239 1.16 2.06 -6.57
N ALA A 240 0.82 3.30 -6.93
CA ALA A 240 1.38 3.96 -8.11
C ALA A 240 2.92 4.08 -8.08
N GLN A 241 3.54 4.03 -6.89
CA GLN A 241 5.00 4.06 -6.73
C GLN A 241 5.69 2.81 -7.31
N ILE A 242 4.97 1.73 -7.61
CA ILE A 242 5.52 0.54 -8.28
C ILE A 242 6.16 0.86 -9.65
N ASN A 243 5.79 1.97 -10.26
CA ASN A 243 6.40 2.44 -11.50
C ASN A 243 7.84 2.93 -11.33
N ASN A 244 8.21 3.32 -10.11
CA ASN A 244 9.53 3.80 -9.74
C ASN A 244 10.34 2.79 -8.91
N ALA A 245 9.69 1.73 -8.42
CA ALA A 245 10.35 0.68 -7.65
C ALA A 245 11.34 -0.11 -8.53
N PRO A 246 12.41 -0.66 -7.95
CA PRO A 246 13.29 -1.60 -8.65
C PRO A 246 12.48 -2.74 -9.29
N LEU A 247 12.86 -3.15 -10.50
CA LEU A 247 12.21 -4.27 -11.19
C LEU A 247 12.19 -5.53 -10.31
N VAL A 248 13.29 -5.76 -9.58
CA VAL A 248 13.48 -6.87 -8.66
C VAL A 248 13.95 -6.35 -7.31
N ASP A 249 13.25 -6.73 -6.24
CA ASP A 249 13.79 -6.62 -4.88
C ASP A 249 14.81 -7.75 -4.65
N THR A 250 16.10 -7.39 -4.61
CA THR A 250 17.20 -8.36 -4.52
C THR A 250 17.25 -9.10 -3.19
N TYR A 251 16.74 -8.50 -2.11
CA TYR A 251 16.65 -9.17 -0.83
C TYR A 251 15.66 -10.34 -0.93
N LEU A 252 14.42 -10.07 -1.35
CA LEU A 252 13.38 -11.09 -1.51
C LEU A 252 13.79 -12.17 -2.53
N ALA A 253 14.34 -11.76 -3.67
CA ALA A 253 14.80 -12.70 -4.72
C ALA A 253 15.90 -13.66 -4.23
N SER A 254 16.66 -13.29 -3.19
CA SER A 254 17.71 -14.14 -2.63
C SER A 254 17.18 -15.22 -1.68
N LEU A 255 16.02 -15.02 -1.05
CA LEU A 255 15.56 -15.77 0.12
C LEU A 255 15.19 -17.24 -0.17
N LEU A 256 15.05 -17.62 -1.43
CA LEU A 256 14.95 -19.04 -1.81
C LEU A 256 16.27 -19.80 -1.62
N ARG A 257 17.40 -19.09 -1.63
CA ARG A 257 18.76 -19.67 -1.63
C ARG A 257 19.58 -19.27 -0.41
N THR A 258 19.26 -18.14 0.20
CA THR A 258 19.99 -17.57 1.33
C THR A 258 19.18 -17.66 2.61
N ARG A 259 19.87 -17.58 3.75
CA ARG A 259 19.26 -17.41 5.06
C ARG A 259 19.32 -15.93 5.43
N SER A 260 18.31 -15.46 6.15
CA SER A 260 18.27 -14.15 6.79
C SER A 260 17.85 -14.33 8.25
N SER A 261 17.98 -13.27 9.04
CA SER A 261 17.53 -13.24 10.44
C SER A 261 16.23 -12.45 10.57
N ILE A 262 15.50 -12.64 11.68
CA ILE A 262 14.35 -11.81 12.02
C ILE A 262 14.73 -10.32 12.12
N ALA A 263 15.91 -10.01 12.69
CA ALA A 263 16.38 -8.63 12.81
C ALA A 263 16.62 -8.00 11.44
N GLU A 264 17.33 -8.69 10.54
CA GLU A 264 17.55 -8.21 9.18
C GLU A 264 16.23 -8.07 8.41
N ALA A 265 15.35 -9.08 8.48
CA ALA A 265 14.03 -9.03 7.88
C ALA A 265 13.23 -7.82 8.38
N GLY A 266 13.27 -7.54 9.69
CA GLY A 266 12.65 -6.37 10.30
C GLY A 266 13.21 -5.07 9.74
N THR A 267 14.54 -4.91 9.72
CA THR A 267 15.18 -3.72 9.12
C THR A 267 14.81 -3.53 7.66
N LYS A 268 14.76 -4.60 6.86
CA LYS A 268 14.34 -4.54 5.45
C LYS A 268 12.87 -4.18 5.29
N CYS A 269 12.05 -4.36 6.31
CA CYS A 269 10.62 -4.04 6.32
C CYS A 269 10.28 -2.78 7.13
N GLY A 270 11.26 -2.03 7.61
CA GLY A 270 11.02 -0.81 8.38
C GLY A 270 10.42 -1.05 9.77
N LEU A 271 10.83 -2.13 10.44
CA LEU A 271 10.57 -2.40 11.86
C LEU A 271 11.68 -1.81 12.75
#